data_AF-L0DX06-F1
#
_entry.id   AF-L0DX06-F1
#
_cell.length_a   1.000
_cell.length_b   1.000
_cell.length_c   1.000
_cell.angle_alpha   90.00
_cell.angle_beta   90.00
_cell.angle_gamma   90.00
#
_symmetry.space_group_name_H-M   'P 1'
#
loop_
_entity.id
_entity.type
_entity.pdbx_description
1 polymer ?
#
loop_
_entity_poly.entity_id
_entity_poly.type
_entity_poly.pdbx_seq_one_letter_code
_entity_poly.pdbx_strand_id
1 'polypeptide(L)' 'MTESGHSIQDTMRAFIKDGGRVIACAACAQAGGLTPADFIEGVEMGNPDLVLGILFDPNVKTLTW' A
#
# COMPACT_ATOMS: atom_id res chain seq x y z
N MET A 1 9.12 5.74 15.07
CA MET A 1 8.48 4.57 15.69
C MET A 1 7.09 5.00 16.14
N THR A 2 6.09 4.13 16.00
CA THR A 2 4.76 4.37 16.60
C THR A 2 4.89 4.43 18.13
N GLU A 3 3.88 4.97 18.83
CA GLU A 3 3.88 5.03 20.31
C GLU A 3 4.04 3.64 20.95
N SER A 4 3.67 2.57 20.23
CA SER A 4 3.82 1.17 20.66
C SER A 4 5.19 0.54 20.34
N GLY A 5 6.15 1.31 19.80
CA GLY A 5 7.51 0.84 19.51
C GLY A 5 7.66 0.12 18.16
N HIS A 6 6.57 -0.11 17.42
CA HIS A 6 6.64 -0.71 16.08
C HIS A 6 7.07 0.31 15.01
N SER A 7 7.85 -0.13 14.01
CA SER A 7 8.08 0.66 12.81
C SER A 7 6.81 0.70 11.94
N ILE A 8 6.74 1.65 11.00
CA ILE A 8 5.60 1.72 10.07
C ILE A 8 5.55 0.45 9.21
N GLN A 9 6.72 -0.08 8.85
CA GLN A 9 6.89 -1.31 8.10
C GLN A 9 6.32 -2.52 8.86
N ASP A 10 6.49 -2.57 10.18
CA ASP A 10 5.93 -3.65 11.00
C ASP A 10 4.40 -3.59 11.01
N THR A 11 3.82 -2.40 11.15
CA THR A 11 2.37 -2.20 11.06
C THR A 11 1.83 -2.63 9.69
N MET A 12 2.51 -2.28 8.60
CA MET A 12 2.09 -2.67 7.25
C MET A 12 2.20 -4.18 7.03
N ARG A 13 3.25 -4.85 7.54
CA ARG A 13 3.37 -6.32 7.48
C ARG A 13 2.26 -7.02 8.26
N ALA A 14 1.91 -6.51 9.45
CA ALA A 14 0.80 -7.03 10.24
C ALA A 14 -0.53 -6.88 9.48
N PHE A 15 -0.77 -5.71 8.88
CA PHE A 15 -1.95 -5.48 8.06
C PHE A 15 -2.05 -6.44 6.87
N ILE A 16 -0.94 -6.68 6.16
CA ILE A 16 -0.89 -7.65 5.06
C ILE A 16 -1.18 -9.07 5.57
N LYS A 17 -0.59 -9.46 6.71
CA LYS A 17 -0.81 -10.77 7.33
C LYS A 17 -2.28 -11.01 7.70
N ASP A 18 -2.99 -9.96 8.09
CA ASP A 18 -4.42 -10.02 8.43
C ASP A 18 -5.35 -9.98 7.20
N GLY A 19 -4.79 -10.02 5.98
CA GLY A 19 -5.53 -10.01 4.71
C GLY A 19 -5.73 -8.62 4.10
N GLY A 20 -5.14 -7.59 4.70
CA GLY A 20 -5.07 -6.25 4.14
C GLY A 20 -4.19 -6.21 2.89
N ARG A 21 -4.48 -5.27 1.98
CA ARG A 21 -3.70 -5.06 0.77
C ARG A 21 -3.00 -3.71 0.82
N VAL A 22 -1.70 -3.70 0.55
CA VAL A 22 -0.91 -2.48 0.45
C VAL A 22 -0.52 -2.28 -1.01
N ILE A 23 -1.08 -1.23 -1.62
CA ILE A 23 -0.87 -0.91 -3.04
C ILE A 23 -0.05 0.37 -3.11
N ALA A 24 1.13 0.31 -3.75
CA ALA A 24 1.98 1.47 -3.98
C ALA A 24 1.72 2.10 -5.36
N CYS A 25 1.77 3.42 -5.46
CA CYS A 25 1.66 4.13 -6.73
C CYS A 25 2.89 3.87 -7.61
N ALA A 26 2.72 3.16 -8.73
CA ALA A 26 3.84 2.81 -9.63
C ALA A 26 4.53 4.04 -10.24
N ALA A 27 3.76 5.05 -10.68
CA ALA A 27 4.32 6.28 -11.25
C ALA A 27 5.12 7.09 -10.20
N CYS A 28 4.63 7.10 -8.96
CA CYS A 28 5.29 7.78 -7.85
C CYS A 28 6.58 7.06 -7.45
N ALA A 29 6.56 5.72 -7.42
CA ALA A 29 7.74 4.90 -7.17
C ALA A 29 8.81 5.16 -8.23
N GLN A 30 8.42 5.16 -9.52
CA GLN A 30 9.32 5.48 -10.62
C GLN A 30 9.90 6.90 -10.50
N ALA A 31 9.06 7.90 -10.22
CA ALA A 31 9.51 9.28 -10.04
C ALA A 31 10.44 9.45 -8.83
N GLY A 32 10.24 8.65 -7.78
CA GLY A 32 11.10 8.59 -6.60
C GLY A 32 12.37 7.75 -6.77
N GLY A 33 12.58 7.12 -7.93
CA GLY A 33 13.72 6.24 -8.18
C GLY A 33 13.69 4.95 -7.37
N LEU A 34 12.52 4.53 -6.89
CA LEU A 34 12.35 3.31 -6.10
C LEU A 34 12.25 2.09 -7.01
N THR A 35 12.83 1.00 -6.55
CA THR A 35 12.78 -0.32 -7.17
C THR A 35 11.90 -1.26 -6.36
N PRO A 36 11.46 -2.40 -6.92
CA PRO A 36 10.72 -3.40 -6.15
C PRO A 36 11.45 -3.88 -4.88
N ALA A 37 12.79 -3.85 -4.86
CA ALA A 37 13.59 -4.25 -3.70
C ALA A 37 13.51 -3.27 -2.51
N ASP A 38 13.04 -2.05 -2.74
CA ASP A 38 12.87 -1.02 -1.71
C ASP A 38 11.55 -1.16 -0.93
N PHE A 39 10.65 -2.03 -1.40
CA PHE A 39 9.36 -2.28 -0.77
C PHE A 39 9.40 -3.50 0.16
N ILE A 40 8.55 -3.48 1.18
CA ILE A 40 8.31 -4.68 1.99
C ILE A 40 7.63 -5.76 1.14
N GLU A 41 7.88 -7.03 1.48
CA GLU A 41 7.19 -8.15 0.87
C GLU A 41 5.67 -8.01 1.00
N GLY A 42 4.93 -8.36 -0.06
CA GLY A 42 3.48 -8.29 -0.12
C GLY A 42 2.90 -6.96 -0.61
N VAL A 43 3.74 -5.95 -0.91
CA VAL A 43 3.28 -4.73 -1.58
C VAL A 43 2.98 -5.01 -3.06
N GLU A 44 1.81 -4.59 -3.51
CA GLU A 44 1.40 -4.63 -4.91
C GLU A 44 1.70 -3.30 -5.59
N MET A 45 2.22 -3.32 -6.82
CA MET A 45 2.33 -2.10 -7.63
C MET A 45 0.97 -1.78 -8.26
N GLY A 46 0.46 -0.60 -7.94
CA GLY A 46 -0.80 -0.09 -8.47
C GLY A 46 -0.73 0.20 -9.96
N ASN A 47 -1.82 -0.10 -10.65
CA ASN A 47 -2.06 0.30 -12.03
C ASN A 47 -3.46 0.93 -12.13
N PRO A 48 -3.80 1.62 -13.24
CA PRO A 48 -5.09 2.28 -13.39
C PRO A 48 -6.29 1.35 -13.19
N ASP A 49 -6.27 0.15 -13.76
CA ASP A 49 -7.39 -0.80 -13.66
C ASP A 49 -7.64 -1.22 -12.22
N LEU A 50 -6.58 -1.55 -11.48
CA LEU A 50 -6.66 -1.97 -10.08
C LEU A 50 -7.16 -0.83 -9.18
N VAL A 51 -6.54 0.35 -9.29
CA VAL A 51 -6.82 1.46 -8.37
C VAL A 51 -8.21 2.04 -8.64
N LEU A 52 -8.57 2.28 -9.90
CA LEU A 52 -9.88 2.80 -10.25
C LEU A 52 -10.98 1.78 -9.97
N GLY A 53 -10.71 0.48 -10.17
CA GLY A 53 -11.64 -0.60 -9.80
C GLY A 53 -12.00 -0.59 -8.32
N ILE A 54 -11.02 -0.41 -7.43
CA ILE A 54 -11.27 -0.31 -5.98
C ILE A 54 -11.96 1.01 -5.64
N LEU A 55 -11.49 2.13 -6.18
CA LEU A 55 -11.97 3.46 -5.82
C LEU A 55 -13.46 3.66 -6.16
N PHE A 56 -13.90 3.09 -7.28
CA PHE A 56 -15.27 3.24 -7.77
C PHE A 56 -16.18 2.03 -7.48
N ASP A 57 -15.70 1.04 -6.74
CA ASP A 57 -16.58 -0.04 -6.27
C ASP A 57 -17.64 0.54 -5.30
N PRO A 58 -18.94 0.31 -5.55
CA PRO A 58 -20.01 0.90 -4.73
C PRO A 58 -19.98 0.42 -3.26
N ASN A 59 -19.31 -0.69 -2.96
CA ASN A 59 -19.16 -1.25 -1.63
C ASN A 59 -17.90 -0.77 -0.90
N VAL A 60 -17.05 0.01 -1.57
CA VAL A 60 -15.85 0.58 -0.94
C VAL A 60 -16.18 1.92 -0.29
N LYS A 61 -15.54 2.17 0.86
CA LYS A 61 -15.52 3.47 1.52
C LYS A 61 -14.07 3.94 1.59
N THR A 62 -13.85 5.18 1.17
CA THR A 62 -12.50 5.77 1.15
C THR A 62 -12.29 6.61 2.39
N LEU A 63 -11.16 6.39 3.07
CA LEU A 63 -10.63 7.23 4.13
C LEU A 63 -9.31 7.80 3.65
N THR A 64 -9.11 9.12 3.75
CA THR A 64 -7.91 9.81 3.27
C THR A 64 -7.28 10.61 4.41
N TRP A 65 -5.96 10.70 4.45
CA TRP A 65 -5.19 11.49 5.42
C TRP A 65 -4.31 12.53 4.73
#